data_AF-A0A931ZHG3-F1
#
_entry.id   AF-A0A931ZHG3-F1
#
_cell.length_a   1.000
_cell.length_b   1.000
_cell.length_c   1.000
_cell.angle_alpha   90.00
_cell.angle_beta   90.00
_cell.angle_gamma   90.00
#
_symmetry.space_group_name_H-M   'P 1'
#
loop_
_entity.id
_entity.type
_entity.pdbx_description
1 polymer ?
#
loop_
_entity_poly.entity_id
_entity_poly.type
_entity_poly.pdbx_seq_one_letter_code
_entity_poly.pdbx_strand_id
1 'polypeptide(L)'
;MLKKLYALIVQRRNTMPTGSYVSQLFGQGTDRIAQKVGEEAVEVIIAAKNDNKDELVSEITDLVFHLLVLMADRNITIEDVDKELEKRQKN
;
A
#
# COMPACT_ATOMS: atom_id res chain seq x y z
N MET A 1 -1.11 4.83 -12.94
CA MET A 1 -2.10 4.97 -11.84
C MET A 1 -1.42 5.05 -10.47
N LEU A 2 -0.54 4.11 -10.13
CA LEU A 2 0.13 4.05 -8.81
C LEU A 2 0.88 5.32 -8.40
N LYS A 3 1.67 5.95 -9.30
CA LYS A 3 2.33 7.24 -9.01
C LYS A 3 1.36 8.36 -8.63
N LYS A 4 0.19 8.43 -9.29
CA LYS A 4 -0.86 9.41 -8.97
C LYS A 4 -1.50 9.12 -7.62
N LEU A 5 -1.79 7.84 -7.35
CA LEU A 5 -2.35 7.41 -6.06
C LEU A 5 -1.39 7.68 -4.90
N TYR A 6 -0.10 7.36 -5.06
CA TYR A 6 0.93 7.65 -4.08
C TYR A 6 1.07 9.15 -3.82
N ALA A 7 1.10 9.98 -4.87
CA ALA A 7 1.13 11.43 -4.70
C ALA A 7 -0.08 11.96 -3.90
N LEU A 8 -1.28 11.40 -4.14
CA LEU A 8 -2.47 11.72 -3.36
C LEU A 8 -2.35 11.27 -1.90
N ILE A 9 -1.80 10.08 -1.64
CA ILE A 9 -1.55 9.57 -0.28
C ILE A 9 -0.58 10.50 0.47
N VAL A 10 0.53 10.90 -0.16
CA VAL A 10 1.50 11.85 0.40
C VAL A 10 0.84 13.20 0.67
N GLN A 11 0.04 13.71 -0.27
CA GLN A 11 -0.72 14.94 -0.07
C GLN A 11 -1.65 14.83 1.15
N ARG A 12 -2.37 13.72 1.31
CA ARG A 12 -3.28 13.46 2.44
C ARG A 12 -2.55 13.27 3.76
N ARG A 13 -1.34 12.71 3.76
CA ARG A 13 -0.44 12.66 4.92
C ARG A 13 -0.10 14.06 5.41
N ASN A 14 0.19 14.98 4.49
CA ASN A 14 0.60 16.33 4.82
C ASN A 14 -0.57 17.23 5.22
N THR A 15 -1.72 17.07 4.57
CA THR A 15 -2.90 17.95 4.77
C THR A 15 -3.88 17.45 5.82
N MET A 16 -3.83 16.15 6.17
CA MET A 16 -4.70 15.49 7.15
C MET A 16 -6.19 15.88 7.05
N PRO A 17 -6.83 15.78 5.87
CA PRO A 17 -8.23 16.17 5.71
C PRO A 17 -9.17 15.35 6.61
N THR A 18 -10.13 16.01 7.24
CA THR A 18 -11.14 15.38 8.10
C THR A 18 -11.94 14.33 7.32
N GLY A 19 -12.17 13.17 7.95
CA GLY A 19 -12.95 12.07 7.36
C GLY A 19 -12.21 11.22 6.30
N SER A 20 -10.96 11.55 5.98
CA SER A 20 -10.14 10.75 5.07
C SER A 20 -9.61 9.48 5.76
N TYR A 21 -9.88 8.32 5.17
CA TYR A 21 -9.35 7.03 5.62
C TYR A 21 -7.81 7.04 5.74
N VAL A 22 -7.13 7.62 4.76
CA VAL A 22 -5.66 7.76 4.76
C VAL A 22 -5.18 8.58 5.97
N SER A 23 -5.91 9.62 6.34
CA SER A 23 -5.57 10.47 7.49
C SER A 23 -5.81 9.76 8.81
N GLN A 24 -6.84 8.89 8.88
CA GLN A 24 -7.04 8.02 10.03
C GLN A 24 -5.88 7.04 10.21
N LEU A 25 -5.44 6.39 9.13
CA LEU A 25 -4.30 5.46 9.18
C LEU A 25 -3.02 6.15 9.68
N PHE A 26 -2.68 7.33 9.15
CA PHE A 26 -1.52 8.08 9.64
C PHE A 26 -1.69 8.53 11.09
N GLY A 27 -2.89 8.91 11.51
CA GLY A 27 -3.19 9.23 12.91
C GLY A 27 -3.05 8.04 13.86
N GLN A 28 -3.23 6.81 13.37
CA GLN A 28 -3.05 5.56 14.11
C GLN A 28 -1.59 5.06 14.13
N GLY A 29 -0.72 5.64 13.30
CA GLY A 29 0.72 5.38 13.30
C GLY A 29 1.15 4.10 12.57
N THR A 30 2.47 3.89 12.51
CA THR A 30 3.12 2.84 11.73
C THR A 30 2.62 1.43 12.08
N ASP A 31 2.36 1.13 13.35
CA ASP A 31 1.93 -0.22 13.77
C ASP A 31 0.60 -0.62 13.12
N ARG A 32 -0.37 0.30 13.08
CA ARG A 32 -1.66 0.04 12.45
C ARG A 32 -1.55 -0.07 10.92
N ILE A 33 -0.69 0.74 10.31
CA ILE A 33 -0.42 0.68 8.87
C ILE A 33 0.23 -0.67 8.50
N ALA A 34 1.24 -1.10 9.26
CA ALA A 34 1.92 -2.38 9.06
C ALA A 34 0.98 -3.56 9.31
N GLN A 35 0.10 -3.47 10.32
CA GLN A 35 -0.93 -4.47 10.56
C GLN A 35 -1.83 -4.64 9.33
N LYS A 36 -2.30 -3.55 8.72
CA LYS A 36 -3.11 -3.62 7.49
C LYS A 36 -2.36 -4.33 6.37
N VAL A 37 -1.08 -4.00 6.12
CA VAL A 37 -0.27 -4.72 5.12
C VAL A 37 -0.22 -6.22 5.40
N GLY A 38 -0.11 -6.63 6.67
CA GLY A 38 -0.14 -8.04 7.07
C GLY A 38 -1.51 -8.71 6.85
N GLU A 39 -2.60 -8.02 7.19
CA GLU A 39 -3.98 -8.49 6.96
C GLU A 39 -4.21 -8.77 5.47
N GLU A 40 -3.97 -7.78 4.60
CA GLU A 40 -4.21 -7.91 3.15
C GLU A 40 -3.31 -9.00 2.52
N ALA A 41 -2.08 -9.16 3.02
CA ALA A 41 -1.19 -10.20 2.52
C ALA A 41 -1.73 -11.61 2.80
N VAL A 42 -2.38 -11.83 3.95
CA VAL A 42 -3.04 -13.09 4.27
C VAL A 42 -4.30 -13.27 3.41
N GLU A 43 -5.07 -12.21 3.20
CA GLU A 43 -6.27 -12.25 2.35
C GLU A 43 -5.92 -12.58 0.89
N VAL A 44 -4.85 -12.01 0.32
CA VAL A 44 -4.32 -12.41 -1.00
C VAL A 44 -4.00 -13.90 -1.07
N ILE A 45 -3.36 -14.47 -0.02
CA ILE A 45 -3.03 -15.89 0.02
C ILE A 45 -4.30 -16.74 0.03
N ILE A 46 -5.31 -16.35 0.81
CA ILE A 46 -6.60 -17.05 0.90
C ILE A 46 -7.33 -16.99 -0.45
N ALA A 47 -7.46 -15.80 -1.04
CA ALA A 47 -8.11 -15.59 -2.32
C ALA A 47 -7.46 -16.40 -3.45
N ALA A 48 -6.12 -16.44 -3.48
CA ALA A 48 -5.38 -17.25 -4.44
C ALA A 48 -5.63 -18.75 -4.27
N LYS A 49 -5.79 -19.23 -3.03
CA LYS A 49 -6.12 -20.65 -2.76
C LYS A 49 -7.55 -21.02 -3.14
N ASN A 50 -8.48 -20.07 -3.10
CA ASN A 50 -9.88 -20.28 -3.42
C ASN A 50 -10.17 -20.23 -4.94
N ASP A 51 -9.15 -19.98 -5.77
CA ASP A 51 -9.25 -19.84 -7.23
C ASP A 51 -10.31 -18.80 -7.67
N ASN A 52 -10.51 -17.76 -6.84
CA ASN A 52 -11.44 -16.67 -7.10
C ASN A 52 -10.67 -15.45 -7.63
N LYS A 53 -10.70 -15.27 -8.97
CA LYS A 53 -9.97 -14.20 -9.63
C LYS A 53 -10.39 -12.80 -9.18
N ASP A 54 -11.69 -12.56 -8.99
CA ASP A 54 -12.20 -11.21 -8.68
C ASP A 54 -11.80 -10.80 -7.26
N GLU A 55 -11.93 -11.74 -6.32
CA GLU A 55 -11.45 -11.58 -4.94
C GLU A 55 -9.93 -11.37 -4.93
N LEU A 56 -9.16 -12.18 -5.65
CA LEU A 56 -7.70 -12.03 -5.71
C LEU A 56 -7.29 -10.64 -6.26
N VAL A 57 -7.98 -10.13 -7.28
CA VAL A 57 -7.72 -8.77 -7.80
C VAL A 57 -8.05 -7.71 -6.75
N SER A 58 -9.13 -7.90 -5.98
CA SER A 58 -9.50 -7.00 -4.88
C SER A 58 -8.42 -6.96 -3.80
N GLU A 59 -8.04 -8.13 -3.27
CA GLU A 59 -7.05 -8.22 -2.18
C GLU A 59 -5.65 -7.75 -2.61
N ILE A 60 -5.26 -8.02 -3.86
CA ILE A 60 -4.00 -7.46 -4.40
C ILE A 60 -4.07 -5.93 -4.46
N THR A 61 -5.23 -5.38 -4.80
CA THR A 61 -5.43 -3.92 -4.87
C THR A 61 -5.30 -3.30 -3.48
N ASP A 62 -5.90 -3.90 -2.46
CA ASP A 62 -5.83 -3.43 -1.08
C ASP A 62 -4.42 -3.57 -0.50
N LEU A 63 -3.75 -4.70 -0.76
CA LEU A 63 -2.34 -4.88 -0.40
C LEU A 63 -1.45 -3.80 -1.03
N VAL A 64 -1.61 -3.54 -2.33
CA VAL A 64 -0.85 -2.48 -3.03
C VAL A 64 -1.15 -1.12 -2.44
N PHE A 65 -2.42 -0.81 -2.17
CA PHE A 65 -2.81 0.46 -1.54
C PHE A 65 -2.13 0.64 -0.17
N HIS A 66 -2.19 -0.37 0.70
CA HIS A 66 -1.59 -0.32 2.03
C HIS A 66 -0.06 -0.28 2.00
N LEU A 67 0.58 -0.93 1.02
CA LEU A 67 2.01 -0.77 0.76
C LEU A 67 2.36 0.67 0.39
N LEU A 68 1.56 1.35 -0.46
CA LEU A 68 1.78 2.76 -0.79
C LEU A 68 1.62 3.68 0.43
N VAL A 69 0.68 3.39 1.33
CA VAL A 69 0.52 4.12 2.61
C VAL A 69 1.74 3.90 3.50
N LEU A 70 2.21 2.67 3.65
CA LEU A 70 3.42 2.36 4.41
C LEU A 70 4.66 3.04 3.83
N MET A 71 4.82 3.01 2.51
CA MET A 71 5.89 3.73 1.82
C MET A 71 5.86 5.23 2.16
N ALA A 72 4.68 5.86 2.07
CA ALA A 72 4.52 7.26 2.42
C ALA A 72 4.84 7.52 3.90
N ASP A 73 4.41 6.65 4.84
CA ASP A 73 4.74 6.76 6.27
C ASP A 73 6.26 6.72 6.53
N ARG A 74 6.96 5.85 5.80
CA ARG A 74 8.40 5.62 5.94
C ARG A 74 9.29 6.51 5.06
N ASN A 75 8.71 7.48 4.36
CA ASN A 75 9.41 8.34 3.39
C ASN A 75 10.12 7.57 2.27
N ILE A 76 9.56 6.44 1.85
CA ILE A 76 10.05 5.63 0.73
C ILE A 76 9.28 6.06 -0.52
N THR A 77 9.99 6.44 -1.58
CA THR A 77 9.39 6.85 -2.85
C THR A 77 9.14 5.67 -3.77
N ILE A 78 8.29 5.85 -4.79
CA ILE A 78 8.14 4.84 -5.85
C ILE A 78 9.47 4.67 -6.59
N GLU A 79 10.22 5.76 -6.79
CA GLU A 79 11.53 5.73 -7.44
C GLU A 79 12.55 4.89 -6.66
N ASP A 80 12.47 4.84 -5.32
CA ASP A 80 13.33 3.97 -4.52
C ASP A 80 13.03 2.49 -4.76
N VAL A 81 11.75 2.13 -4.86
CA VAL A 81 11.31 0.76 -5.17
C VAL A 81 11.62 0.39 -6.62
N ASP A 82 11.38 1.30 -7.58
CA ASP A 82 11.68 1.10 -9.00
C ASP A 82 13.18 0.80 -9.19
N LYS A 83 14.07 1.57 -8.56
CA LYS A 83 15.53 1.34 -8.60
C LYS A 83 15.92 -0.04 -8.06
N GLU A 84 15.25 -0.52 -7.01
CA GLU A 84 15.50 -1.83 -6.46
C GLU A 84 15.00 -2.95 -7.38
N LEU A 85 13.83 -2.78 -8.00
CA LEU A 85 13.31 -3.72 -8.99
C LEU A 85 14.21 -3.80 -10.23
N GLU A 86 14.73 -2.68 -10.74
CA GLU A 86 15.68 -2.66 -11.85
C GLU A 86 16.95 -3.45 -11.55
N LYS A 87 17.46 -3.38 -10.32
CA LYS A 87 18.61 -4.18 -9.88
C LYS A 87 18.28 -5.67 -9.91
N ARG A 88 17.09 -6.05 -9.43
CA ARG A 88 16.64 -7.45 -9.40
C ARG A 88 16.44 -8.03 -10.79
N GLN A 89 15.94 -7.25 -11.74
CA GLN A 89 15.74 -7.71 -13.12
C GLN A 89 17.05 -7.98 -13.87
N LYS A 90 18.14 -7.29 -13.48
CA LYS A 90 19.46 -7.45 -14.11
C LYS A 90 20.26 -8.64 -13.54
N ASN A 91 19.80 -9.22 -12.43
CA ASN A 91 20.37 -10.42 -11.81
C ASN A 91 19.64 -11.67 -12.28
#